data_AF-W4M968-F1
#
_entry.id   AF-W4M968-F1
#
_cell.length_a   1.000
_cell.length_b   1.000
_cell.length_c   1.000
_cell.angle_alpha   90.00
_cell.angle_beta   90.00
_cell.angle_gamma   90.00
#
_symmetry.space_group_name_H-M   'P 1'
#
loop_
_entity.id
_entity.type
_entity.pdbx_description
1 polymer ?
#
loop_
_entity_poly.entity_id
_entity_poly.type
_entity_poly.pdbx_seq_one_letter_code
_entity_poly.pdbx_strand_id
1 'polypeptide(L)'
;MKRGGIRYIASRYQELYPLEKPSGTFRIVAFGGSTTANVQAMRSQTPHYPLLLQTQLRRTLARNDIEVINVGNPSYATPHSLILLAFDVLSWQPDLVILSHNINDLTALYWPDFTFDYSNK
;
A
#
# COMPACT_ATOMS: atom_id res chain seq x y z
N MET A 1 11.16 11.67 -0.59
CA MET A 1 11.43 13.10 -0.26
C MET A 1 12.55 13.19 0.78
N LYS A 2 13.40 14.23 0.77
CA LYS A 2 14.38 14.50 1.84
C LYS A 2 13.90 15.64 2.74
N ARG A 3 13.88 15.46 4.08
CA ARG A 3 13.68 16.54 5.06
C ARG A 3 14.75 16.42 6.14
N GLY A 4 15.54 17.47 6.35
CA GLY A 4 16.64 17.45 7.34
C GLY A 4 17.68 16.35 7.10
N GLY A 5 17.94 15.97 5.83
CA GLY A 5 18.86 14.89 5.46
C GLY A 5 18.26 13.48 5.48
N ILE A 6 17.10 13.28 6.11
CA ILE A 6 16.42 11.98 6.19
C ILE A 6 15.56 11.77 4.94
N ARG A 7 15.64 10.57 4.37
CA ARG A 7 14.79 10.12 3.25
C ARG A 7 13.48 9.55 3.80
N TYR A 8 12.37 9.91 3.17
CA TYR A 8 11.04 9.45 3.51
C TYR A 8 10.34 8.77 2.33
N ILE A 9 9.61 7.71 2.67
CA ILE A 9 8.52 7.13 1.89
C ILE A 9 7.31 8.03 2.09
N ALA A 10 6.66 8.41 0.99
CA ALA A 10 5.36 9.06 1.03
C ALA A 10 4.29 8.01 0.69
N SER A 11 3.38 7.78 1.62
CA SER A 11 2.17 6.99 1.38
C SER A 11 1.30 7.65 0.31
N ARG A 12 0.29 6.92 -0.20
CA ARG A 12 -0.71 7.44 -1.13
C ARG A 12 -1.31 8.80 -0.70
N TYR A 13 -1.46 9.01 0.61
CA TYR A 13 -2.08 10.18 1.24
C TYR A 13 -1.03 11.14 1.85
N GLN A 14 0.24 11.00 1.45
CA GLN A 14 1.37 11.83 1.88
C GLN A 14 1.74 11.70 3.37
N GLU A 15 1.26 10.68 4.08
CA GLU A 15 1.89 10.30 5.35
C GLU A 15 3.35 9.90 5.09
N LEU A 16 4.24 10.38 5.95
CA LEU A 16 5.67 10.21 5.79
C LEU A 16 6.19 9.13 6.74
N TYR A 17 6.90 8.17 6.18
CA TYR A 17 7.58 7.11 6.92
C TYR A 17 9.07 7.18 6.63
N PRO A 18 9.96 7.04 7.64
CA PRO A 18 11.39 6.99 7.39
C PRO A 18 11.72 5.86 6.40
N LEU A 19 12.48 6.16 5.35
CA LEU A 19 12.88 5.13 4.37
C LEU A 19 13.72 4.05 5.06
N GLU A 20 14.73 4.47 5.81
CA GLU A 20 15.45 3.59 6.73
C GLU A 20 14.50 3.21 7.87
N LYS A 21 14.19 1.93 7.96
CA LYS A 21 13.26 1.40 8.96
C LYS A 21 13.82 1.59 10.37
N PRO A 22 13.13 2.31 11.29
CA PRO A 22 13.60 2.47 12.65
C PRO A 22 13.68 1.13 13.40
N SER A 23 14.60 1.04 14.37
CA SER A 23 14.73 -0.16 15.19
C SER A 23 13.44 -0.44 15.98
N GLY A 24 13.05 -1.71 16.04
CA GLY A 24 11.81 -2.16 16.70
C GLY A 24 10.54 -1.99 15.88
N THR A 25 10.56 -1.17 14.81
CA THR A 25 9.37 -0.90 13.99
C THR A 25 8.84 -2.15 13.29
N PHE A 26 7.53 -2.36 13.37
CA PHE A 26 6.82 -3.36 12.55
C PHE A 26 6.14 -2.65 11.38
N ARG A 27 6.59 -2.90 10.15
CA ARG A 27 6.18 -2.20 8.94
C ARG A 27 5.27 -3.08 8.09
N ILE A 28 4.02 -2.64 7.96
CA ILE A 28 3.01 -3.23 7.10
C ILE A 28 2.88 -2.38 5.85
N VAL A 29 2.82 -3.00 4.66
CA VAL A 29 2.53 -2.29 3.41
C VAL A 29 1.26 -2.85 2.78
N ALA A 30 0.27 -1.99 2.57
CA ALA A 30 -1.05 -2.36 2.06
C ALA A 30 -1.16 -2.02 0.57
N PHE A 31 -1.28 -3.06 -0.25
CA PHE A 31 -1.47 -3.01 -1.69
C PHE A 31 -2.95 -3.23 -2.05
N GLY A 32 -3.35 -2.69 -3.19
CA GLY A 32 -4.67 -2.93 -3.74
C GLY A 32 -5.09 -1.88 -4.76
N GLY A 33 -6.32 -2.06 -5.24
CA GLY A 33 -6.99 -1.14 -6.14
C GLY A 33 -7.56 0.11 -5.45
N SER A 34 -8.69 0.59 -5.96
CA SER A 34 -9.44 1.74 -5.43
C SER A 34 -9.95 1.54 -4.00
N THR A 35 -10.16 0.30 -3.56
CA THR A 35 -10.59 -0.05 -2.19
C THR A 35 -9.47 0.20 -1.17
N THR A 36 -8.22 -0.12 -1.51
CA THR A 36 -7.04 0.19 -0.69
C THR A 36 -6.59 1.63 -0.82
N ALA A 37 -6.59 2.16 -2.05
CA ALA A 37 -6.37 3.59 -2.26
C ALA A 37 -7.40 4.40 -1.47
N ASN A 38 -8.64 3.92 -1.38
CA ASN A 38 -9.75 4.48 -0.62
C ASN A 38 -10.01 5.97 -0.93
N VAL A 39 -9.93 6.36 -2.20
CA VAL A 39 -9.98 7.76 -2.69
C VAL A 39 -11.16 8.58 -2.15
N GLN A 40 -12.28 7.94 -1.82
CA GLN A 40 -13.42 8.61 -1.19
C GLN A 40 -13.08 9.16 0.20
N ALA A 41 -12.24 8.47 0.97
CA ALA A 41 -11.77 8.92 2.27
C ALA A 41 -10.97 10.23 2.15
N MET A 42 -10.18 10.40 1.08
CA MET A 42 -9.47 11.65 0.80
C MET A 42 -10.46 12.80 0.57
N ARG A 43 -11.48 12.55 -0.27
CA ARG A 43 -12.49 13.56 -0.63
C ARG A 43 -13.35 13.97 0.57
N SER A 44 -13.68 13.01 1.42
CA SER A 44 -14.50 13.23 2.61
C SER A 44 -13.68 13.60 3.86
N GLN A 45 -12.35 13.77 3.73
CA GLN A 45 -11.44 14.05 4.85
C GLN A 45 -11.58 13.04 6.00
N THR A 46 -11.88 11.78 5.67
CA THR A 46 -11.95 10.68 6.62
C THR A 46 -10.70 9.80 6.51
N PRO A 47 -10.31 9.09 7.59
CA PRO A 47 -9.16 8.20 7.54
C PRO A 47 -9.42 7.01 6.61
N HIS A 48 -8.42 6.66 5.80
CA HIS A 48 -8.44 5.44 4.98
C HIS A 48 -8.19 4.20 5.85
N TYR A 49 -8.63 3.04 5.38
CA TYR A 49 -8.53 1.82 6.19
C TYR A 49 -7.09 1.47 6.63
N PRO A 50 -6.03 1.66 5.82
CA PRO A 50 -4.67 1.39 6.30
C PRO A 50 -4.27 2.26 7.50
N LEU A 51 -4.65 3.54 7.52
CA LEU A 51 -4.40 4.43 8.67
C LEU A 51 -5.24 4.03 9.90
N LEU A 52 -6.49 3.61 9.69
CA LEU A 52 -7.33 3.05 10.76
C LEU A 52 -6.71 1.77 11.33
N LEU A 53 -6.21 0.88 10.47
CA LEU A 53 -5.52 -0.34 10.87
C LEU A 53 -4.27 -0.02 11.70
N GLN A 54 -3.45 0.95 11.29
CA GLN A 54 -2.31 1.42 12.08
C GLN A 54 -2.75 1.85 13.48
N THR A 55 -3.75 2.73 13.54
CA THR A 55 -4.28 3.27 14.80
C THR A 55 -4.81 2.15 15.70
N GLN A 56 -5.55 1.22 15.13
CA GLN A 56 -6.11 0.07 15.84
C GLN A 56 -5.00 -0.84 16.39
N LEU A 57 -4.03 -1.24 15.56
CA LEU A 57 -2.93 -2.12 15.96
C LEU A 57 -2.10 -1.49 17.07
N ARG A 58 -1.76 -0.20 16.93
CA ARG A 58 -1.01 0.53 17.95
C ARG A 58 -1.73 0.54 19.30
N ARG A 59 -3.04 0.81 19.28
CA ARG A 59 -3.87 0.81 20.47
C ARG A 59 -4.00 -0.59 21.09
N THR A 60 -4.35 -1.59 20.29
CA THR A 60 -4.62 -2.96 20.75
C THR A 60 -3.37 -3.65 21.27
N LEU A 61 -2.21 -3.39 20.67
CA LEU A 61 -0.93 -4.00 21.05
C LEU A 61 -0.10 -3.14 22.01
N ALA A 62 -0.60 -1.95 22.39
CA ALA A 62 0.14 -0.96 23.18
C ALA A 62 1.53 -0.64 22.60
N ARG A 63 1.62 -0.51 21.28
CA ARG A 63 2.87 -0.27 20.53
C ARG A 63 2.75 0.98 19.68
N ASN A 64 3.72 1.88 19.73
CA ASN A 64 3.69 3.10 18.91
C ASN A 64 4.52 3.00 17.61
N ASP A 65 5.25 1.91 17.45
CA ASP A 65 6.24 1.64 16.41
C ASP A 65 5.68 0.77 15.26
N ILE A 66 4.36 0.65 15.15
CA ILE A 66 3.72 -0.03 14.02
C ILE A 66 3.45 0.98 12.91
N GLU A 67 3.90 0.69 11.70
CA GLU A 67 3.63 1.48 10.50
C GLU A 67 2.71 0.71 9.56
N VAL A 68 1.72 1.38 8.96
CA VAL A 68 0.90 0.81 7.89
C VAL A 68 0.89 1.77 6.72
N ILE A 69 1.64 1.44 5.67
CA ILE A 69 1.87 2.29 4.51
C ILE A 69 0.86 1.93 3.42
N ASN A 70 0.04 2.90 3.01
CA ASN A 70 -0.92 2.73 1.92
C ASN A 70 -0.21 2.97 0.58
N VAL A 71 -0.11 1.93 -0.25
CA VAL A 71 0.38 2.01 -1.63
C VAL A 71 -0.70 1.65 -2.65
N GLY A 72 -1.97 1.62 -2.22
CA GLY A 72 -3.10 1.33 -3.09
C GLY A 72 -3.28 2.41 -4.15
N ASN A 73 -3.62 1.99 -5.36
CA ASN A 73 -3.88 2.91 -6.47
C ASN A 73 -5.11 2.45 -7.27
N PRO A 74 -6.01 3.36 -7.69
CA PRO A 74 -7.15 2.99 -8.53
C PRO A 74 -6.71 2.18 -9.75
N SER A 75 -7.52 1.19 -10.11
CA SER A 75 -7.29 0.29 -11.25
C SER A 75 -6.05 -0.61 -11.19
N TYR A 76 -5.22 -0.54 -10.15
CA TYR A 76 -4.10 -1.49 -10.00
C TYR A 76 -4.62 -2.92 -9.84
N ALA A 77 -4.10 -3.81 -10.66
CA ALA A 77 -4.23 -5.26 -10.53
C ALA A 77 -2.95 -5.88 -9.95
N THR A 78 -2.93 -7.20 -9.73
CA THR A 78 -1.76 -7.88 -9.17
C THR A 78 -0.43 -7.63 -9.92
N PRO A 79 -0.37 -7.48 -11.26
CA PRO A 79 0.91 -7.21 -11.95
C PRO A 79 1.53 -5.87 -11.54
N HIS A 80 0.71 -4.83 -11.42
CA HIS A 80 1.14 -3.51 -10.95
C HIS A 80 1.74 -3.60 -9.53
N SER A 81 1.10 -4.39 -8.67
CA SER A 81 1.58 -4.58 -7.30
C SER A 81 2.83 -5.43 -7.22
N LEU A 82 2.99 -6.42 -8.10
CA LEU A 82 4.22 -7.20 -8.21
C LEU A 82 5.41 -6.31 -8.62
N ILE A 83 5.21 -5.44 -9.62
CA ILE A 83 6.22 -4.47 -10.06
C ILE A 83 6.57 -3.53 -8.90
N LEU A 84 5.57 -2.90 -8.27
CA LEU A 84 5.80 -1.99 -7.15
C LEU A 84 6.49 -2.69 -5.96
N LEU A 85 6.13 -3.95 -5.69
CA LEU A 85 6.78 -4.76 -4.67
C LEU A 85 8.26 -4.96 -4.98
N ALA A 86 8.56 -5.42 -6.19
CA ALA A 86 9.90 -5.79 -6.62
C ALA A 86 10.86 -4.59 -6.68
N PHE A 87 10.40 -3.46 -7.23
CA PHE A 87 11.27 -2.31 -7.50
C PHE A 87 11.38 -1.33 -6.35
N ASP A 88 10.33 -1.18 -5.54
CA ASP A 88 10.30 -0.20 -4.46
C ASP A 88 10.17 -0.86 -3.09
N VAL A 89 9.05 -1.55 -2.85
CA VAL A 89 8.61 -1.86 -1.48
C VAL A 89 9.52 -2.85 -0.76
N LEU A 90 10.14 -3.80 -1.46
CA LEU A 90 11.11 -4.71 -0.82
C LEU A 90 12.27 -3.94 -0.18
N SER A 91 12.73 -2.84 -0.78
CA SER A 91 13.78 -1.99 -0.22
C SER A 91 13.36 -1.26 1.06
N TRP A 92 12.06 -1.15 1.33
CA TRP A 92 11.51 -0.50 2.52
C TRP A 92 11.46 -1.45 3.73
N GLN A 93 11.90 -2.70 3.58
CA GLN A 93 11.97 -3.71 4.65
C GLN A 93 10.61 -3.99 5.34
N PRO A 94 9.53 -4.28 4.59
CA PRO A 94 8.25 -4.65 5.18
C PRO A 94 8.36 -5.96 5.97
N ASP A 95 7.66 -6.05 7.10
CA ASP A 95 7.49 -7.31 7.84
C ASP A 95 6.24 -8.07 7.37
N LEU A 96 5.26 -7.34 6.83
CA LEU A 96 4.01 -7.90 6.35
C LEU A 96 3.49 -7.10 5.15
N VAL A 97 3.01 -7.82 4.15
CA VAL A 97 2.33 -7.26 2.98
C VAL A 97 0.86 -7.67 3.01
N ILE A 98 -0.04 -6.70 2.90
CA ILE A 98 -1.47 -6.96 2.70
C ILE A 98 -1.77 -6.76 1.22
N LEU A 99 -2.26 -7.80 0.55
CA LEU A 99 -2.65 -7.74 -0.87
C LEU A 99 -4.18 -7.79 -0.97
N SER A 100 -4.82 -6.65 -1.23
CA SER A 100 -6.27 -6.56 -1.39
C SER A 100 -6.63 -6.28 -2.85
N HIS A 101 -6.58 -7.34 -3.65
CA HIS A 101 -6.97 -7.34 -5.06
C HIS A 101 -8.09 -8.34 -5.32
N ASN A 102 -8.98 -8.00 -6.25
CA ASN A 102 -10.00 -8.92 -6.77
C ASN A 102 -10.59 -8.34 -8.06
N ILE A 103 -11.29 -7.21 -7.96
CA ILE A 103 -12.10 -6.66 -9.06
C ILE A 103 -11.27 -6.20 -10.28
N ASN A 104 -10.07 -5.67 -10.04
CA ASN A 104 -9.20 -5.19 -11.11
C ASN A 104 -8.55 -6.36 -11.86
N ASP A 105 -8.26 -7.47 -11.18
CA ASP A 105 -7.75 -8.69 -11.80
C ASP A 105 -8.85 -9.39 -12.60
N LEU A 106 -10.06 -9.49 -12.03
CA LEU A 106 -11.25 -10.02 -12.71
C LEU A 106 -11.53 -9.33 -14.03
N THR A 107 -11.22 -8.04 -14.17
CA THR A 107 -11.55 -7.34 -15.40
C THR A 107 -10.80 -7.91 -16.61
N ALA A 108 -9.66 -8.63 -16.42
CA ALA A 108 -8.99 -9.36 -17.51
C ALA A 108 -9.94 -10.34 -18.25
N LEU A 109 -10.93 -10.89 -17.55
CA LEU A 109 -11.91 -11.83 -18.11
C LEU A 109 -12.90 -11.17 -19.08
N TYR A 110 -12.95 -9.83 -19.14
CA TYR A 110 -13.79 -9.12 -20.10
C TYR A 110 -13.19 -9.06 -21.51
N TRP A 111 -11.95 -9.51 -21.68
CA TRP A 111 -11.31 -9.60 -22.98
C TRP A 111 -11.59 -10.98 -23.62
N PRO A 112 -12.13 -11.03 -24.85
CA PRO A 112 -12.56 -12.28 -25.48
C PRO A 112 -11.40 -13.26 -25.75
N ASP A 113 -10.19 -12.75 -25.95
CA ASP A 113 -8.97 -13.52 -26.23
C ASP A 113 -7.98 -13.43 -25.06
N PHE A 114 -8.43 -13.69 -23.84
CA PHE A 114 -7.57 -13.62 -22.65
C PHE A 114 -6.37 -14.56 -22.76
N THR A 115 -5.16 -13.99 -22.65
CA THR A 115 -3.89 -14.70 -22.56
C THR A 115 -3.23 -14.46 -21.19
N PHE A 116 -2.53 -15.47 -20.67
CA PHE A 116 -1.76 -15.38 -19.41
C PHE A 116 -0.42 -14.64 -19.59
N ASP A 117 -0.43 -13.50 -20.27
CA ASP A 117 0.75 -12.68 -20.55
C ASP A 117 0.66 -11.25 -19.97
N TYR A 118 -0.42 -10.96 -19.25
CA TYR A 118 -0.73 -9.66 -18.66
C TYR A 118 -0.93 -8.51 -19.66
N SER A 119 -0.99 -8.76 -20.98
CA SER A 119 -1.20 -7.73 -22.01
C SER A 119 -2.54 -6.97 -21.88
N ASN A 120 -3.51 -7.58 -21.22
CA ASN A 120 -4.83 -7.00 -20.95
C ASN A 120 -4.93 -6.35 -19.55
N LYS A 121 -3.80 -6.06 -18.88
CA LYS A 121 -3.73 -5.38 -17.58
C LYS A 121 -2.62 -4.34 -17.53
#